data_AF-A0A8J7E0Y8-F1
#
_entry.id   AF-A0A8J7E0Y8-F1
#
_cell.length_a   1.000
_cell.length_b   1.000
_cell.length_c   1.000
_cell.angle_alpha   90.00
_cell.angle_beta   90.00
_cell.angle_gamma   90.00
#
_symmetry.space_group_name_H-M   'P 1'
#
loop_
_entity.id
_entity.type
_entity.pdbx_description
1 polymer ?
#
loop_
_entity_poly.entity_id
_entity_poly.type
_entity_poly.pdbx_seq_one_letter_code
_entity_poly.pdbx_strand_id
1 'polypeptide(L)'
;MEIVVDAYGPEEQAMGWYYYWQDTMQFPFTATCIDKRRISPLKEGKTVEVTDMAPEDECEREMFVEIAWDDDILAVPLSQLEAPDADEKTQEAIADWHY
;
A
#
# COMPACT_ATOMS: atom_id res chain seq x y z
N MET A 1 -12.38 14.26 -12.76
CA MET A 1 -11.31 14.89 -11.98
C MET A 1 -10.02 14.50 -12.70
N GLU A 2 -9.43 15.42 -13.46
CA GLU A 2 -8.20 15.16 -14.24
C GLU A 2 -7.00 15.27 -13.28
N ILE A 3 -6.48 14.12 -12.83
CA ILE A 3 -5.22 14.03 -12.06
C ILE A 3 -4.17 13.29 -12.90
N VAL A 4 -4.02 13.63 -14.19
CA VAL A 4 -2.83 13.19 -14.95
C VAL A 4 -2.55 14.21 -16.05
N VAL A 5 -1.98 15.35 -15.68
CA VAL A 5 -1.44 16.30 -16.66
C VAL A 5 0.08 16.29 -16.44
N ASP A 6 0.78 15.65 -17.38
CA ASP A 6 2.25 15.54 -17.51
C ASP A 6 3.03 14.47 -16.70
N ALA A 7 2.59 13.20 -16.73
CA ALA A 7 3.46 12.05 -16.40
C ALA A 7 3.83 11.27 -17.70
N TYR A 8 5.03 11.49 -18.22
CA TYR A 8 5.62 10.90 -19.43
C TYR A 8 6.29 9.52 -19.25
N GLY A 9 6.13 8.84 -18.10
CA GLY A 9 6.58 7.45 -17.91
C GLY A 9 5.79 6.66 -16.86
N PRO A 10 5.83 5.31 -16.88
CA PRO A 10 5.20 4.48 -15.83
C PRO A 10 5.68 4.79 -14.42
N GLU A 11 6.93 5.22 -14.27
CA GLU A 11 7.55 5.61 -13.00
C GLU A 11 6.90 6.88 -12.44
N GLU A 12 6.67 7.91 -13.26
CA GLU A 12 6.00 9.14 -12.81
C GLU A 12 4.53 8.91 -12.40
N GLN A 13 3.85 7.95 -13.03
CA GLN A 13 2.50 7.55 -12.63
C GLN A 13 2.51 6.83 -11.27
N ALA A 14 3.49 5.96 -11.02
CA ALA A 14 3.67 5.32 -9.72
C ALA A 14 3.93 6.36 -8.63
N MET A 15 4.74 7.38 -8.92
CA MET A 15 5.02 8.46 -7.95
C MET A 15 3.81 9.33 -7.66
N GLY A 16 2.94 9.58 -8.65
CA GLY A 16 1.66 10.24 -8.41
C GLY A 16 0.78 9.48 -7.40
N TRP A 17 0.71 8.16 -7.52
CA TRP A 17 0.00 7.30 -6.56
C TRP A 17 0.66 7.29 -5.18
N TYR A 18 2.00 7.22 -5.15
CA TYR A 18 2.77 7.21 -3.90
C TYR A 18 2.47 8.45 -3.06
N TYR A 19 2.60 9.65 -3.64
CA TYR A 19 2.32 10.89 -2.90
C TYR A 19 0.85 11.01 -2.52
N TYR A 20 -0.06 10.62 -3.40
CA TYR A 20 -1.49 10.64 -3.10
C TYR A 20 -1.82 9.77 -1.87
N TRP A 21 -1.27 8.56 -1.78
CA TRP A 21 -1.54 7.67 -0.65
C TRP A 21 -0.78 8.03 0.61
N GLN A 22 0.43 8.54 0.49
CA GLN A 22 1.17 9.07 1.64
C GLN A 22 0.37 10.18 2.34
N ASP A 23 -0.33 11.02 1.57
CA ASP A 23 -1.18 12.10 2.11
C ASP A 23 -2.57 11.61 2.56
N THR A 24 -3.06 10.50 1.98
CA THR A 24 -4.45 10.05 2.17
C THR A 24 -4.58 8.99 3.27
N MET A 25 -3.66 8.03 3.34
CA MET A 25 -3.68 6.95 4.32
C MET A 25 -3.35 7.46 5.72
N GLN A 26 -4.03 6.91 6.73
CA GLN A 26 -3.76 7.22 8.14
C GLN A 26 -3.06 6.05 8.80
N PHE A 27 -1.79 6.23 9.14
CA PHE A 27 -0.99 5.22 9.83
C PHE A 27 -0.95 5.45 11.35
N PRO A 28 -0.84 4.39 12.17
CA PRO A 28 -0.91 2.98 11.76
C PRO A 28 -2.36 2.50 11.56
N PHE A 29 -2.55 1.47 10.74
CA PHE A 29 -3.85 0.80 10.57
C PHE A 29 -3.71 -0.72 10.50
N THR A 30 -4.79 -1.43 10.79
CA THR A 30 -4.83 -2.90 10.70
C THR A 30 -5.28 -3.33 9.31
N ALA A 31 -4.55 -4.28 8.71
CA ALA A 31 -4.87 -4.87 7.42
C ALA A 31 -4.87 -6.41 7.48
N THR A 32 -5.66 -7.03 6.60
CA THR A 32 -5.73 -8.47 6.41
C THR A 32 -5.20 -8.83 5.04
N CYS A 33 -4.33 -9.84 4.99
CA CYS A 33 -3.84 -10.39 3.73
C CYS A 33 -4.96 -11.17 3.02
N ILE A 34 -5.31 -10.78 1.79
CA ILE A 34 -6.37 -11.40 0.97
C ILE A 34 -5.85 -12.21 -0.20
N ASP A 35 -4.61 -11.97 -0.63
CA ASP A 35 -3.97 -12.71 -1.72
C ASP A 35 -2.54 -13.09 -1.35
N LYS A 36 -2.08 -14.24 -1.84
CA LYS A 36 -0.74 -14.74 -1.53
C LYS A 36 0.26 -14.29 -2.59
N ARG A 37 1.19 -13.41 -2.20
CA ARG A 37 2.35 -13.04 -3.02
C ARG A 37 3.57 -13.89 -2.67
N ARG A 38 4.28 -14.43 -3.67
CA ARG A 38 5.50 -15.26 -3.42
C ARG A 38 6.63 -14.48 -2.75
N ILE A 39 6.64 -13.17 -2.93
CA ILE A 39 7.61 -12.22 -2.35
C ILE A 39 7.25 -11.83 -0.91
N SER A 40 6.10 -12.26 -0.41
CA SER A 40 5.60 -11.93 0.92
C SER A 40 5.49 -13.20 1.77
N PRO A 41 5.86 -13.15 3.06
CA PRO A 41 5.67 -14.28 3.99
C PRO A 41 4.21 -14.39 4.45
N LEU A 42 3.36 -13.40 4.14
CA LEU A 42 1.97 -13.37 4.58
C LEU A 42 1.16 -14.52 3.98
N LYS A 43 0.26 -15.06 4.81
CA LYS A 43 -0.73 -16.05 4.41
C LYS A 43 -2.08 -15.36 4.31
N GLU A 44 -2.92 -15.81 3.40
CA GLU A 44 -4.32 -15.34 3.32
C GLU A 44 -5.00 -15.46 4.70
N GLY A 45 -5.76 -14.43 5.05
CA GLY A 45 -6.42 -14.25 6.35
C GLY A 45 -5.50 -13.79 7.49
N LYS A 46 -4.19 -13.60 7.26
CA LYS A 46 -3.27 -13.07 8.28
C LYS A 46 -3.50 -11.57 8.45
N THR A 47 -3.85 -11.17 9.67
CA THR A 47 -3.91 -9.77 10.09
C THR A 47 -2.54 -9.26 10.51
N VAL A 48 -2.21 -8.04 10.09
CA VAL A 48 -0.95 -7.31 10.35
C VAL A 48 -1.24 -5.84 10.63
N GLU A 49 -0.34 -5.16 11.32
CA GLU A 49 -0.37 -3.70 11.50
C GLU A 49 0.52 -3.06 10.46
N VAL A 50 -0.06 -2.18 9.64
CA VAL A 50 0.64 -1.35 8.67
C VAL A 50 1.07 -0.08 9.36
N THR A 51 2.37 0.21 9.34
CA THR A 51 2.99 1.29 10.11
C THR A 51 3.36 2.49 9.28
N ASP A 52 3.68 2.30 8.00
CA ASP A 52 4.00 3.38 7.06
C ASP A 52 3.93 2.86 5.61
N MET A 53 4.13 3.75 4.64
CA MET A 53 4.50 3.36 3.30
C MET A 53 5.96 2.91 3.24
N ALA A 54 6.26 1.95 2.35
CA ALA A 54 7.65 1.59 2.08
C ALA A 54 8.38 2.76 1.38
N PRO A 55 9.72 2.79 1.41
CA PRO A 55 10.51 3.82 0.73
C PRO A 55 10.12 4.02 -0.75
N GLU A 56 10.20 5.27 -1.21
CA GLU A 56 9.79 5.70 -2.55
C GLU A 56 10.50 4.90 -3.66
N ASP A 57 11.79 4.60 -3.48
CA ASP A 57 12.62 3.84 -4.42
C ASP A 57 12.20 2.36 -4.57
N GLU A 58 11.57 1.79 -3.54
CA GLU A 58 10.95 0.46 -3.63
C GLU A 58 9.55 0.52 -4.31
N CYS A 59 8.94 1.71 -4.37
CA CYS A 59 7.59 1.92 -4.87
C CYS A 59 7.50 2.41 -6.32
N GLU A 60 8.59 2.41 -7.09
CA GLU A 60 8.60 2.96 -8.47
C GLU A 60 7.73 2.16 -9.47
N ARG A 61 7.35 0.93 -9.15
CA ARG A 61 6.61 0.02 -10.08
C ARG A 61 5.42 -0.69 -9.46
N GLU A 62 5.51 -1.06 -8.20
CA GLU A 62 4.45 -1.67 -7.40
C GLU A 62 4.49 -0.99 -6.04
N MET A 63 3.35 -0.89 -5.39
CA MET A 63 3.26 -0.18 -4.12
C MET A 63 3.41 -1.13 -2.96
N PHE A 64 4.29 -0.74 -2.04
CA PHE A 64 4.62 -1.49 -0.85
C PHE A 64 4.29 -0.66 0.39
N VAL A 65 3.88 -1.35 1.44
CA VAL A 65 3.68 -0.76 2.76
C VAL A 65 4.52 -1.51 3.78
N GLU A 66 4.98 -0.79 4.79
CA GLU A 66 5.70 -1.34 5.92
C GLU A 66 4.73 -1.90 6.94
N ILE A 67 4.98 -3.13 7.38
CA ILE A 67 4.25 -3.77 8.47
C ILE A 67 5.17 -4.08 9.64
N ALA A 68 4.62 -3.99 10.85
CA ALA A 68 5.27 -4.55 12.01
C ALA A 68 5.32 -6.08 11.87
N TRP A 69 6.53 -6.65 11.85
CA TRP A 69 6.75 -8.08 11.65
C TRP A 69 7.81 -8.62 12.61
N ASP A 70 7.35 -9.37 13.62
CA ASP A 70 8.18 -9.83 14.74
C ASP A 70 8.87 -8.63 15.42
N ASP A 71 10.20 -8.63 15.51
CA ASP A 71 11.02 -7.54 16.08
C ASP A 71 11.60 -6.62 14.99
N ASP A 72 11.03 -6.63 13.78
CA ASP A 72 11.50 -5.89 12.61
C ASP A 72 10.35 -5.25 11.81
N ILE A 73 10.71 -4.51 10.76
CA ILE A 73 9.77 -3.93 9.79
C ILE A 73 9.94 -4.67 8.46
N LEU A 74 8.82 -5.01 7.83
CA LEU A 74 8.82 -5.68 6.53
C LEU A 74 7.96 -4.93 5.53
N ALA A 75 8.53 -4.64 4.35
CA ALA A 75 7.77 -4.15 3.22
C ALA A 75 6.99 -5.29 2.55
N VAL A 76 5.69 -5.11 2.37
CA VAL A 76 4.82 -6.08 1.70
C VAL A 76 3.97 -5.39 0.62
N PRO A 77 3.67 -6.07 -0.50
CA PRO A 77 2.78 -5.52 -1.52
C PRO A 77 1.43 -5.10 -0.96
N LEU A 78 1.04 -3.85 -1.23
CA LEU A 78 -0.28 -3.31 -0.86
C LEU A 78 -1.41 -4.06 -1.57
N SER A 79 -1.15 -4.51 -2.81
CA SER A 79 -2.06 -5.29 -3.66
C SER A 79 -2.53 -6.60 -3.03
N GLN A 80 -1.92 -7.05 -1.93
CA GLN A 80 -2.30 -8.28 -1.24
C GLN A 80 -3.11 -8.02 0.04
N LEU A 81 -3.34 -6.76 0.40
CA LEU A 81 -3.96 -6.35 1.66
C LEU A 81 -5.34 -5.74 1.44
N GLU A 82 -6.22 -5.96 2.43
CA GLU A 82 -7.45 -5.19 2.65
C GLU A 82 -7.44 -4.57 4.05
N ALA A 83 -8.06 -3.41 4.25
CA ALA A 83 -8.13 -2.76 5.56
C ALA A 83 -9.57 -2.35 5.93
N PRO A 84 -10.48 -3.32 6.17
CA PRO A 84 -11.92 -3.04 6.37
C PRO A 84 -12.22 -2.25 7.65
N ASP A 85 -11.26 -2.19 8.59
CA ASP A 85 -11.38 -1.45 9.85
C ASP A 85 -10.60 -0.12 9.84
N ALA A 86 -9.93 0.23 8.74
CA ALA A 86 -9.26 1.51 8.60
C ALA A 86 -10.27 2.65 8.40
N ASP A 87 -9.82 3.91 8.45
CA ASP A 87 -10.69 5.05 8.17
C ASP A 87 -11.12 5.08 6.69
N GLU A 88 -12.21 5.79 6.40
CA GLU A 88 -12.81 5.84 5.05
C GLU A 88 -11.81 6.22 3.95
N LYS A 89 -10.87 7.14 4.23
CA LYS A 89 -9.89 7.57 3.23
C LYS A 89 -8.85 6.48 2.94
N THR A 90 -8.39 5.80 3.98
CA THR A 90 -7.47 4.66 3.82
C THR A 90 -8.14 3.52 3.07
N GLN A 91 -9.43 3.26 3.34
CA GLN A 91 -10.20 2.27 2.59
C GLN A 91 -10.35 2.64 1.11
N GLU A 92 -10.69 3.89 0.81
CA GLU A 92 -10.80 4.41 -0.56
C GLU A 92 -9.46 4.31 -1.29
N ALA A 93 -8.37 4.74 -0.67
CA ALA A 93 -7.02 4.66 -1.23
C ALA A 93 -6.61 3.22 -1.60
N ILE A 94 -6.90 2.25 -0.73
CA ILE A 94 -6.61 0.83 -0.99
C ILE A 94 -7.52 0.29 -2.10
N ALA A 95 -8.81 0.63 -2.07
CA ALA A 95 -9.78 0.17 -3.07
C ALA A 95 -9.43 0.70 -4.48
N ASP A 96 -8.98 1.96 -4.59
CA ASP A 96 -8.55 2.58 -5.84
C ASP A 96 -7.35 1.87 -6.46
N TRP A 97 -6.47 1.26 -5.64
CA TRP A 97 -5.35 0.47 -6.15
C TRP A 97 -5.77 -0.87 -6.74
N HIS A 98 -6.81 -1.48 -6.19
CA HIS A 98 -7.28 -2.80 -6.63
C HIS A 98 -8.08 -2.76 -7.95
N TYR A 99 -8.35 -1.57 -8.51
CA TYR A 99 -9.16 -1.36 -9.73
C TYR A 99 -8.32 -1.01 -10.96
#